data_AF-A0A4R7HXQ9-F1
#
_entry.id   AF-A0A4R7HXQ9-F1
#
_cell.length_a   1.000
_cell.length_b   1.000
_cell.length_c   1.000
_cell.angle_alpha   90.00
_cell.angle_beta   90.00
_cell.angle_gamma   90.00
#
_symmetry.space_group_name_H-M   'P 1'
#
loop_
_entity.id
_entity.type
_entity.pdbx_description
1 polymer ?
#
loop_
_entity_poly.entity_id
_entity_poly.type
_entity_poly.pdbx_seq_one_letter_code
_entity_poly.pdbx_strand_id
1 'polypeptide(L)'
;MRHHETVPALATNFGGGGGFGFGFNMGVARGLRRAGIDVTAFPMIGTSAGSHTVAAMRLGLDFDAFAEQWADQVGEKTGRPWSDGYAFADRMYRDLHDPEVSAVAVRVRGWKREVLNSATYGIDDIVAASSAAFPVIRPHKIDGRWYVDGGAISVASADLTPAARFMLLVTPFARDGQGIAGKAGDWQSTREMRRWVERHGGDVLHVVPTDEMVACGGKRVRDIVDIRIGQSVYPLAVEYGEHVVAAEMRSMRPDLFP
;
A
#
# COMPACT_ATOMS: atom_id res chain seq x y z
N MET A 1 3.89 -25.51 -25.24
CA MET A 1 3.18 -25.91 -24.01
C MET A 1 3.09 -24.68 -23.13
N ARG A 2 1.90 -24.15 -22.87
CA ARG A 2 1.72 -23.03 -21.94
C ARG A 2 1.97 -23.61 -20.55
N HIS A 3 3.03 -23.19 -19.87
CA HIS A 3 3.16 -23.45 -18.44
C HIS A 3 1.88 -22.91 -17.80
N HIS A 4 1.04 -23.81 -17.27
CA HIS A 4 0.04 -23.41 -16.30
C HIS A 4 0.85 -22.96 -15.08
N GLU A 5 1.26 -21.69 -15.05
CA GLU A 5 1.65 -21.06 -13.79
C GLU A 5 0.46 -21.25 -12.86
N THR A 6 0.68 -22.01 -11.80
CA THR A 6 -0.30 -22.20 -10.74
C THR A 6 -0.61 -20.82 -10.19
N VAL A 7 -1.87 -20.41 -10.30
CA VAL A 7 -2.35 -19.15 -9.72
C VAL A 7 -1.89 -19.09 -8.26
N PRO A 8 -1.17 -18.03 -7.82
CA PRO A 8 -0.66 -17.91 -6.47
C PRO A 8 -1.74 -18.12 -5.40
N ALA A 9 -1.35 -18.68 -4.26
CA ALA A 9 -2.27 -18.85 -3.14
C ALA A 9 -2.81 -17.50 -2.64
N LEU A 10 -1.93 -16.51 -2.56
CA LEU A 10 -2.21 -15.17 -2.06
C LEU A 10 -1.66 -14.12 -3.05
N ALA A 11 -2.34 -12.99 -3.14
CA ALA A 11 -1.76 -11.72 -3.56
C ALA A 11 -2.24 -10.63 -2.59
N THR A 12 -1.40 -9.64 -2.29
CA THR A 12 -1.75 -8.58 -1.34
C THR A 12 -1.81 -7.22 -2.01
N ASN A 13 -2.80 -6.41 -1.63
CA ASN A 13 -2.94 -5.03 -2.06
C ASN A 13 -2.96 -4.11 -0.84
N PHE A 14 -2.02 -3.18 -0.79
CA PHE A 14 -1.94 -2.16 0.26
C PHE A 14 -2.31 -0.79 -0.29
N GLY A 15 -3.35 -0.19 0.29
CA GLY A 15 -3.85 1.12 -0.09
C GLY A 15 -2.99 2.28 0.43
N GLY A 16 -3.26 3.46 -0.13
CA GLY A 16 -2.69 4.73 0.28
C GLY A 16 -3.27 5.24 1.60
N GLY A 17 -2.56 6.17 2.22
CA GLY A 17 -2.97 6.77 3.48
C GLY A 17 -1.91 7.61 4.19
N GLY A 18 -0.80 7.95 3.54
CA GLY A 18 0.29 8.71 4.14
C GLY A 18 0.84 8.07 5.42
N GLY A 19 1.18 8.90 6.40
CA GLY A 19 1.65 8.50 7.73
C GLY A 19 0.77 7.44 8.40
N PHE A 20 -0.56 7.62 8.36
CA PHE A 20 -1.52 6.64 8.85
C PHE A 20 -1.40 5.31 8.08
N GLY A 21 -1.30 5.39 6.76
CA GLY A 21 -1.15 4.24 5.88
C GLY A 21 0.12 3.43 6.15
N PHE A 22 1.26 4.08 6.41
CA PHE A 22 2.50 3.39 6.78
C PHE A 22 2.31 2.54 8.03
N GLY A 23 1.81 3.13 9.11
CA GLY A 23 1.60 2.43 10.38
C GLY A 23 0.56 1.31 10.26
N PHE A 24 -0.57 1.58 9.61
CA PHE A 24 -1.63 0.58 9.46
C PHE A 24 -1.20 -0.60 8.58
N ASN A 25 -0.67 -0.33 7.38
CA ASN A 25 -0.29 -1.37 6.44
C ASN A 25 0.86 -2.25 7.00
N MET A 26 1.92 -1.62 7.51
CA MET A 26 3.07 -2.34 8.08
C MET A 26 2.72 -3.07 9.36
N GLY A 27 1.81 -2.51 10.17
CA GLY A 27 1.31 -3.16 11.38
C GLY A 27 0.53 -4.43 11.05
N VAL A 28 -0.46 -4.37 10.15
CA VAL A 28 -1.25 -5.54 9.73
C VAL A 28 -0.35 -6.67 9.23
N ALA A 29 0.58 -6.37 8.32
CA ALA A 29 1.50 -7.37 7.79
C ALA A 29 2.45 -7.94 8.86
N ARG A 30 2.93 -7.11 9.79
CA ARG A 30 3.75 -7.56 10.92
C ARG A 30 2.97 -8.50 11.84
N GLY A 31 1.71 -8.16 12.14
CA GLY A 31 0.80 -9.01 12.91
C GLY A 31 0.57 -10.36 12.23
N LEU A 32 0.27 -10.36 10.93
CA LEU A 32 0.15 -11.59 10.14
C LEU A 32 1.41 -12.45 10.20
N ARG A 33 2.59 -11.83 10.07
CA ARG A 33 3.87 -12.54 10.19
C ARG A 33 4.07 -13.15 11.58
N ARG A 34 3.66 -12.48 12.66
CA ARG A 34 3.68 -13.06 14.03
C ARG A 34 2.74 -14.25 14.16
N ALA A 35 1.60 -14.20 13.49
CA ALA A 35 0.66 -15.32 13.39
C ALA A 35 1.10 -16.45 12.44
N GLY A 36 2.28 -16.34 11.81
CA GLY A 36 2.84 -17.35 10.90
C GLY A 36 2.44 -17.20 9.42
N ILE A 37 1.76 -16.11 9.06
CA ILE A 37 1.36 -15.81 7.67
C ILE A 37 2.32 -14.76 7.11
N ASP A 38 3.35 -15.20 6.37
CA ASP A 38 4.29 -14.30 5.71
C ASP A 38 3.79 -13.90 4.32
N VAL A 39 3.17 -12.72 4.25
CA VAL A 39 2.64 -12.17 3.00
C VAL A 39 3.72 -11.78 1.99
N THR A 40 4.98 -11.62 2.43
CA THR A 40 6.07 -11.16 1.56
C THR A 40 6.52 -12.21 0.55
N ALA A 41 6.11 -13.47 0.72
CA ALA A 41 6.40 -14.57 -0.21
C ALA A 41 5.54 -14.56 -1.49
N PHE A 42 4.62 -13.60 -1.61
CA PHE A 42 3.59 -13.55 -2.66
C PHE A 42 3.62 -12.23 -3.42
N PRO A 43 2.96 -12.13 -4.60
CA PRO A 43 2.83 -10.88 -5.31
C PRO A 43 2.19 -9.79 -4.43
N MET A 44 2.84 -8.64 -4.36
CA MET A 44 2.40 -7.49 -3.59
C MET A 44 2.26 -6.26 -4.48
N ILE A 45 1.11 -5.59 -4.39
CA ILE A 45 0.86 -4.31 -5.05
C ILE A 45 0.53 -3.23 -4.04
N GLY A 46 1.05 -2.03 -4.26
CA GLY A 46 0.86 -0.90 -3.35
C GLY A 46 0.46 0.40 -4.05
N THR A 47 -0.36 1.21 -3.39
CA THR A 47 -0.66 2.58 -3.82
C THR A 47 -0.16 3.57 -2.78
N SER A 48 0.64 4.58 -3.17
CA SER A 48 1.10 5.64 -2.26
C SER A 48 1.81 5.10 -1.02
N ALA A 49 1.27 5.28 0.19
CA ALA A 49 1.80 4.65 1.39
C ALA A 49 1.95 3.12 1.27
N GLY A 50 1.06 2.48 0.52
CA GLY A 50 1.15 1.06 0.20
C GLY A 50 2.33 0.69 -0.69
N SER A 51 2.77 1.57 -1.61
CA SER A 51 3.94 1.26 -2.46
C SER A 51 5.23 1.23 -1.64
N HIS A 52 5.40 2.18 -0.72
CA HIS A 52 6.47 2.15 0.28
C HIS A 52 6.37 0.91 1.19
N THR A 53 5.16 0.54 1.59
CA THR A 53 4.90 -0.63 2.44
C THR A 53 5.43 -1.91 1.77
N VAL A 54 5.00 -2.19 0.54
CA VAL A 54 5.40 -3.42 -0.17
C VAL A 54 6.90 -3.43 -0.48
N ALA A 55 7.46 -2.28 -0.85
CA ALA A 55 8.89 -2.14 -1.09
C ALA A 55 9.71 -2.40 0.18
N ALA A 56 9.39 -1.72 1.29
CA ALA A 56 10.10 -1.86 2.55
C ALA A 56 10.01 -3.28 3.12
N MET A 57 8.83 -3.91 3.08
CA MET A 57 8.65 -5.29 3.53
C MET A 57 9.51 -6.26 2.74
N ARG A 58 9.63 -6.06 1.42
CA ARG A 58 10.44 -6.94 0.57
C ARG A 58 11.92 -6.86 0.90
N LEU A 59 12.37 -5.74 1.45
CA LEU A 59 13.72 -5.53 1.97
C LEU A 59 13.90 -5.97 3.42
N GLY A 60 12.86 -6.51 4.05
CA GLY A 60 12.88 -6.89 5.47
C GLY A 60 12.95 -5.69 6.42
N LEU A 61 12.64 -4.48 5.95
CA LEU A 61 12.58 -3.29 6.79
C LEU A 61 11.30 -3.31 7.62
N ASP A 62 11.46 -3.14 8.93
CA ASP A 62 10.34 -2.93 9.83
C ASP A 62 9.89 -1.46 9.84
N PHE A 63 8.76 -1.22 10.51
CA PHE A 63 8.15 0.11 10.56
C PHE A 63 9.02 1.12 11.30
N ASP A 64 9.72 0.72 12.36
CA ASP A 64 10.51 1.66 13.16
C ASP A 64 11.70 2.18 12.37
N ALA A 65 12.44 1.29 11.68
CA ALA A 65 13.52 1.67 10.78
C ALA A 65 13.01 2.53 9.61
N PHE A 66 11.85 2.18 9.03
CA PHE A 66 11.23 3.00 7.99
C PHE A 66 10.84 4.39 8.51
N ALA A 67 10.23 4.47 9.69
CA ALA A 67 9.73 5.70 10.29
C ALA A 67 10.87 6.66 10.63
N GLU A 68 12.02 6.15 11.09
CA GLU A 68 13.23 6.94 11.32
C GLU A 68 13.71 7.61 10.03
N GLN A 69 13.85 6.83 8.95
CA GLN A 69 14.26 7.37 7.64
C GLN A 69 13.26 8.39 7.08
N TRP A 70 11.95 8.15 7.27
CA TRP A 70 10.90 9.08 6.82
C TRP A 70 10.91 10.39 7.62
N ALA A 71 11.15 10.32 8.93
CA ALA A 71 11.20 11.51 9.78
C ALA A 71 12.32 12.48 9.33
N ASP A 72 13.47 11.95 8.94
CA ASP A 72 14.58 12.74 8.41
C ASP A 72 14.21 13.47 7.12
N GLN A 73 13.47 12.83 6.22
CA GLN A 73 13.00 13.46 4.97
C GLN A 73 12.07 14.65 5.24
N VAL A 74 11.13 14.52 6.18
CA VAL A 74 10.19 15.62 6.52
C VAL A 74 10.88 16.71 7.35
N GLY A 75 11.92 16.34 8.10
CA GLY A 75 12.76 17.25 8.89
C GLY A 75 13.71 18.12 8.06
N GLU A 76 14.10 17.68 6.86
CA GLU A 76 14.84 18.49 5.90
C GLU A 76 13.98 19.66 5.40
N LYS A 77 14.05 20.80 6.11
CA LYS A 77 13.54 22.09 5.64
C LYS A 77 14.38 22.57 4.46
N THR A 78 14.15 22.01 3.28
CA THR A 78 14.91 22.36 2.06
C THR A 78 14.63 23.77 1.53
N GLY A 79 13.75 24.55 2.19
CA GLY A 79 13.30 25.86 1.70
C GLY A 79 12.52 25.79 0.38
N ARG A 80 12.25 24.60 -0.13
CA ARG A 80 11.53 24.37 -1.38
C ARG A 80 10.03 24.28 -1.10
N PRO A 81 9.18 24.72 -2.05
CA PRO A 81 7.73 24.60 -1.91
C PRO A 81 7.21 23.15 -2.00
N TRP A 82 8.09 22.17 -2.22
CA TRP A 82 7.76 20.77 -2.46
C TRP A 82 8.76 19.87 -1.73
N SER A 83 8.28 18.75 -1.21
CA SER A 83 9.14 17.65 -0.79
C SER A 83 9.62 16.86 -2.02
N ASP A 84 10.89 16.48 -2.04
CA ASP A 84 11.45 15.63 -3.09
C ASP A 84 11.21 14.16 -2.72
N GLY A 85 10.04 13.64 -3.10
CA GLY A 85 9.67 12.25 -2.83
C GLY A 85 10.59 11.24 -3.51
N TYR A 86 11.16 11.61 -4.65
CA TYR A 86 12.14 10.78 -5.35
C TYR A 86 13.42 10.62 -4.53
N ALA A 87 13.93 11.70 -3.91
CA ALA A 87 15.14 11.62 -3.09
C ALA A 87 15.04 10.60 -1.93
N PHE A 88 13.83 10.40 -1.38
CA PHE A 88 13.62 9.36 -0.38
C PHE A 88 13.53 7.96 -0.97
N ALA A 89 12.75 7.79 -2.04
CA ALA A 89 12.62 6.50 -2.70
C ALA A 89 13.97 6.01 -3.26
N ASP A 90 14.75 6.90 -3.88
CA ASP A 90 16.12 6.65 -4.36
C ASP A 90 17.04 6.23 -3.20
N ARG A 91 17.09 6.99 -2.10
CA ARG A 91 17.91 6.62 -0.93
C ARG A 91 17.54 5.25 -0.35
N MET A 92 16.26 4.91 -0.32
CA MET A 92 15.77 3.68 0.28
C MET A 92 15.90 2.46 -0.65
N TYR A 93 15.72 2.66 -1.96
CA TYR A 93 15.40 1.57 -2.88
C TYR A 93 16.20 1.57 -4.18
N ARG A 94 17.20 2.45 -4.34
CA ARG A 94 18.04 2.52 -5.55
C ARG A 94 18.64 1.16 -5.90
N ASP A 95 18.67 0.87 -7.20
CA ASP A 95 19.22 -0.34 -7.81
C ASP A 95 18.50 -1.65 -7.43
N LEU A 96 17.37 -1.58 -6.72
CA LEU A 96 16.59 -2.74 -6.31
C LEU A 96 15.49 -3.03 -7.32
N HIS A 97 15.31 -4.32 -7.62
CA HIS A 97 14.28 -4.84 -8.49
C HIS A 97 13.67 -6.11 -7.88
N ASP A 98 12.35 -6.23 -7.93
CA ASP A 98 11.65 -7.44 -7.53
C ASP A 98 10.37 -7.65 -8.36
N PRO A 99 10.27 -8.73 -9.17
CA PRO A 99 9.11 -8.95 -10.03
C PRO A 99 7.79 -9.11 -9.24
N GLU A 100 7.86 -9.49 -7.96
CA GLU A 100 6.69 -9.63 -7.08
C GLU A 100 6.22 -8.29 -6.52
N VAL A 101 6.95 -7.19 -6.73
CA VAL A 101 6.60 -5.86 -6.24
C VAL A 101 6.05 -5.00 -7.38
N SER A 102 4.85 -4.47 -7.15
CA SER A 102 4.21 -3.52 -8.07
C SER A 102 3.66 -2.31 -7.33
N ALA A 103 3.55 -1.19 -8.04
CA ALA A 103 2.92 0.01 -7.53
C ALA A 103 1.86 0.53 -8.51
N VAL A 104 0.81 1.18 -8.01
CA VAL A 104 -0.19 1.84 -8.85
C VAL A 104 0.06 3.34 -8.85
N ALA A 105 0.17 3.91 -10.04
CA ALA A 105 0.28 5.36 -10.24
C ALA A 105 -0.74 5.83 -11.28
N VAL A 106 -1.03 7.12 -11.32
CA VAL A 106 -1.86 7.73 -12.37
C VAL A 106 -0.97 8.39 -13.41
N ARG A 107 -1.04 7.91 -14.66
CA ARG A 107 -0.42 8.61 -15.78
C ARG A 107 -1.15 9.93 -16.02
N VAL A 108 -0.42 11.03 -15.93
CA VAL A 108 -0.96 12.40 -16.05
C VAL A 108 -1.68 12.57 -17.39
N ARG A 109 -1.03 12.16 -18.49
CA ARG A 109 -1.66 12.22 -19.81
C ARG A 109 -2.72 11.12 -19.94
N GLY A 110 -3.98 11.52 -19.93
CA GLY A 110 -5.13 10.63 -20.08
C GLY A 110 -5.71 10.14 -18.76
N TRP A 111 -5.15 10.56 -17.62
CA TRP A 111 -5.70 10.33 -16.28
C TRP A 111 -6.05 8.86 -16.03
N LYS A 112 -5.09 7.97 -16.31
CA LYS A 112 -5.29 6.53 -16.28
C LYS A 112 -4.42 5.90 -15.18
N ARG A 113 -5.03 5.06 -14.34
CA ARG A 113 -4.31 4.18 -13.42
C ARG A 113 -3.47 3.18 -14.20
N GLU A 114 -2.20 3.06 -13.85
CA GLU A 114 -1.25 2.12 -14.44
C GLU A 114 -0.53 1.34 -13.34
N VAL A 115 -0.36 0.04 -13.56
CA VAL A 115 0.49 -0.82 -12.73
C VAL A 115 1.91 -0.67 -13.24
N LEU A 116 2.81 -0.28 -12.34
CA LEU A 116 4.25 -0.19 -12.55
C LEU A 116 4.88 -1.37 -11.79
N ASN A 117 5.43 -2.35 -12.51
CA ASN A 117 6.00 -3.56 -11.93
C ASN A 117 7.53 -3.47 -11.89
N SER A 118 8.13 -3.97 -10.81
CA SER A 118 9.57 -3.87 -10.59
C SER A 118 10.41 -4.94 -11.30
N ALA A 119 9.82 -5.80 -12.13
CA ALA A 119 10.56 -6.52 -13.17
C ALA A 119 11.03 -5.59 -14.30
N THR A 120 10.33 -4.46 -14.51
CA THR A 120 10.58 -3.53 -15.62
C THR A 120 11.28 -2.25 -15.16
N TYR A 121 10.92 -1.74 -13.98
CA TYR A 121 11.41 -0.47 -13.44
C TYR A 121 12.03 -0.68 -12.06
N GLY A 122 12.92 0.23 -11.64
CA GLY A 122 13.48 0.22 -10.29
C GLY A 122 12.39 0.42 -9.23
N ILE A 123 12.58 -0.18 -8.04
CA ILE A 123 11.65 0.00 -6.92
C ILE A 123 11.55 1.49 -6.54
N ASP A 124 12.67 2.21 -6.54
CA ASP A 124 12.73 3.66 -6.33
C ASP A 124 11.82 4.43 -7.29
N ASP A 125 11.86 4.10 -8.58
CA ASP A 125 11.04 4.75 -9.62
C ASP A 125 9.54 4.49 -9.43
N ILE A 126 9.14 3.21 -9.27
CA ILE A 126 7.71 2.89 -9.16
C ILE A 126 7.11 3.44 -7.88
N VAL A 127 7.89 3.46 -6.78
CA VAL A 127 7.47 4.00 -5.51
C VAL A 127 7.35 5.52 -5.61
N ALA A 128 8.35 6.21 -6.15
CA ALA A 128 8.31 7.66 -6.35
C ALA A 128 7.13 8.10 -7.23
N ALA A 129 6.80 7.35 -8.30
CA ALA A 129 5.62 7.62 -9.12
C ALA A 129 4.32 7.40 -8.36
N SER A 130 4.22 6.32 -7.59
CA SER A 130 2.99 5.97 -6.85
C SER A 130 2.75 6.84 -5.62
N SER A 131 3.80 7.44 -5.03
CA SER A 131 3.71 8.35 -3.87
C SER A 131 3.85 9.84 -4.23
N ALA A 132 3.79 10.19 -5.52
CA ALA A 132 3.82 11.56 -6.03
C ALA A 132 2.52 12.36 -5.73
N ALA A 133 2.24 12.58 -4.44
CA ALA A 133 1.03 13.20 -3.90
C ALA A 133 1.04 14.73 -4.10
N PHE A 134 0.67 15.18 -5.29
CA PHE A 134 0.53 16.60 -5.61
C PHE A 134 -0.61 17.25 -4.79
N PRO A 135 -0.44 18.44 -4.16
CA PRO A 135 0.65 19.38 -4.34
C PRO A 135 1.78 19.30 -3.27
N VAL A 136 1.97 18.17 -2.59
CA VAL A 136 2.97 18.01 -1.51
C VAL A 136 4.28 17.43 -2.05
N ILE A 137 4.16 16.38 -2.86
CA ILE A 137 5.25 15.69 -3.55
C ILE A 137 5.08 15.91 -5.05
N ARG A 138 6.18 16.17 -5.76
CA ARG A 138 6.14 16.46 -7.20
C ARG A 138 5.76 15.22 -8.03
N PRO A 139 5.10 15.41 -9.19
CA PRO A 139 4.95 14.35 -10.17
C PRO A 139 6.30 13.72 -10.53
N HIS A 140 6.32 12.41 -10.73
CA HIS A 140 7.52 11.66 -11.12
C HIS A 140 7.49 11.33 -12.61
N LYS A 141 8.66 11.15 -13.22
CA LYS A 141 8.78 10.84 -14.64
C LYS A 141 9.53 9.53 -14.84
N ILE A 142 8.88 8.56 -15.48
CA ILE A 142 9.47 7.27 -15.87
C ILE A 142 9.34 7.17 -17.38
N ASP A 143 10.43 6.87 -18.09
CA ASP A 143 10.46 6.65 -19.55
C ASP A 143 9.67 7.69 -20.37
N GLY A 144 9.88 8.98 -20.07
CA GLY A 144 9.22 10.05 -20.81
C GLY A 144 7.79 10.38 -20.35
N ARG A 145 7.18 9.57 -19.47
CA ARG A 145 5.79 9.70 -19.02
C ARG A 145 5.71 10.25 -17.60
N TRP A 146 4.80 11.19 -17.39
CA TRP A 146 4.55 11.78 -16.08
C TRP A 146 3.49 11.00 -15.31
N TYR A 147 3.77 10.78 -14.03
CA TYR A 147 2.93 10.07 -13.08
C TYR A 147 2.68 10.92 -11.83
N VAL A 148 1.49 10.75 -11.26
CA VAL A 148 1.12 11.24 -9.93
C VAL A 148 0.59 10.07 -9.10
N ASP A 149 0.42 10.32 -7.81
CA ASP A 149 -0.08 9.33 -6.85
C ASP A 149 -1.34 8.60 -7.32
N GLY A 150 -1.36 7.27 -7.18
CA GLY A 150 -2.48 6.39 -7.54
C GLY A 150 -3.79 6.77 -6.83
N GLY A 151 -3.67 7.23 -5.59
CA GLY A 151 -4.73 7.73 -4.72
C GLY A 151 -5.50 8.92 -5.28
N ALA A 152 -4.97 9.61 -6.30
CA ALA A 152 -5.70 10.65 -7.02
C ALA A 152 -6.93 10.11 -7.78
N ILE A 153 -6.97 8.81 -8.08
CA ILE A 153 -8.14 8.15 -8.67
C ILE A 153 -8.71 7.08 -7.73
N SER A 154 -7.86 6.25 -7.13
CA SER A 154 -8.28 5.18 -6.24
C SER A 154 -7.28 4.92 -5.13
N VAL A 155 -7.77 4.87 -3.89
CA VAL A 155 -6.94 4.67 -2.71
C VAL A 155 -6.24 3.31 -2.67
N ALA A 156 -6.79 2.28 -3.33
CA ALA A 156 -6.20 0.94 -3.31
C ALA A 156 -6.04 0.31 -4.71
N SER A 157 -6.92 0.66 -5.65
CA SER A 157 -6.94 0.04 -6.98
C SER A 157 -7.03 -1.48 -6.91
N ALA A 158 -7.94 -2.00 -6.09
CA ALA A 158 -8.06 -3.43 -5.80
C ALA A 158 -8.35 -4.27 -7.06
N ASP A 159 -8.94 -3.66 -8.08
CA ASP A 159 -9.21 -4.29 -9.38
C ASP A 159 -7.96 -4.50 -10.24
N LEU A 160 -6.80 -3.98 -9.82
CA LEU A 160 -5.51 -4.13 -10.49
C LEU A 160 -4.57 -5.12 -9.77
N THR A 161 -5.00 -5.72 -8.66
CA THR A 161 -4.22 -6.76 -7.96
C THR A 161 -4.00 -7.97 -8.88
N PRO A 162 -2.80 -8.59 -8.88
CA PRO A 162 -2.54 -9.82 -9.63
C PRO A 162 -3.57 -10.93 -9.33
N ALA A 163 -3.71 -11.87 -10.26
CA ALA A 163 -4.58 -13.03 -10.06
C ALA A 163 -4.04 -13.90 -8.91
N ALA A 164 -4.91 -14.29 -7.99
CA ALA A 164 -4.59 -15.19 -6.88
C ALA A 164 -5.84 -15.96 -6.45
N ARG A 165 -5.66 -17.04 -5.69
CA ARG A 165 -6.77 -17.77 -5.06
C ARG A 165 -7.41 -16.98 -3.92
N PHE A 166 -6.64 -16.08 -3.31
CA PHE A 166 -7.06 -15.20 -2.24
C PHE A 166 -6.39 -13.83 -2.38
N MET A 167 -7.15 -12.74 -2.28
CA MET A 167 -6.64 -11.38 -2.18
C MET A 167 -6.78 -10.88 -0.74
N LEU A 168 -5.66 -10.46 -0.14
CA LEU A 168 -5.70 -9.64 1.06
C LEU A 168 -5.65 -8.17 0.64
N LEU A 169 -6.76 -7.46 0.81
CA LEU A 169 -6.84 -6.02 0.54
C LEU A 169 -6.79 -5.26 1.86
N VAL A 170 -5.76 -4.45 2.07
CA VAL A 170 -5.61 -3.59 3.25
C VAL A 170 -5.81 -2.15 2.83
N THR A 171 -6.91 -1.51 3.25
CA THR A 171 -7.22 -0.13 2.86
C THR A 171 -7.24 0.79 4.08
N PRO A 172 -6.18 1.59 4.32
CA PRO A 172 -6.13 2.50 5.46
C PRO A 172 -7.23 3.56 5.46
N PHE A 173 -7.78 3.92 4.30
CA PHE A 173 -8.88 4.89 4.17
C PHE A 173 -10.10 4.25 3.50
N ALA A 174 -10.92 3.58 4.30
CA ALA A 174 -12.16 2.92 3.87
C ALA A 174 -13.16 2.78 5.03
N ARG A 175 -13.15 3.73 5.98
CA ARG A 175 -14.04 3.69 7.15
C ARG A 175 -14.84 4.99 7.27
N ASP A 176 -16.13 4.87 7.62
CA ASP A 176 -17.03 6.02 7.79
C ASP A 176 -16.51 7.08 8.76
N GLY A 177 -15.80 6.68 9.82
CA GLY A 177 -15.20 7.59 10.80
C GLY A 177 -14.12 8.53 10.23
N GLN A 178 -13.65 8.28 9.00
CA GLN A 178 -12.67 9.10 8.28
C GLN A 178 -13.34 10.13 7.35
N GLY A 179 -14.64 10.34 7.50
CA GLY A 179 -15.41 11.33 6.76
C GLY A 179 -15.61 10.99 5.29
N ILE A 180 -15.72 12.02 4.44
CA ILE A 180 -15.99 11.86 3.00
C ILE A 180 -14.90 11.02 2.32
N ALA A 181 -13.63 11.20 2.70
CA ALA A 181 -12.52 10.43 2.16
C ALA A 181 -12.67 8.93 2.47
N GLY A 182 -13.00 8.58 3.72
CA GLY A 182 -13.25 7.20 4.12
C GLY A 182 -14.42 6.56 3.37
N LYS A 183 -15.54 7.28 3.25
CA LYS A 183 -16.72 6.83 2.48
C LYS A 183 -16.41 6.58 1.01
N ALA A 184 -15.67 7.50 0.39
CA ALA A 184 -15.26 7.36 -0.99
C ALA A 184 -14.32 6.18 -1.17
N GLY A 185 -13.34 5.99 -0.27
CA GLY A 185 -12.41 4.86 -0.31
C GLY A 185 -13.09 3.51 -0.10
N ASP A 186 -14.07 3.42 0.80
CA ASP A 186 -14.89 2.23 1.01
C ASP A 186 -15.71 1.87 -0.24
N TRP A 187 -16.41 2.85 -0.80
CA TRP A 187 -17.20 2.66 -2.02
C TRP A 187 -16.32 2.24 -3.21
N GLN A 188 -15.16 2.87 -3.38
CA GLN A 188 -14.19 2.53 -4.43
C GLN A 188 -13.68 1.11 -4.26
N SER A 189 -13.17 0.77 -3.06
CA SER A 189 -12.63 -0.55 -2.75
C SER A 189 -13.68 -1.64 -2.96
N THR A 190 -14.91 -1.44 -2.50
CA THR A 190 -16.03 -2.37 -2.70
C THR A 190 -16.29 -2.66 -4.17
N ARG A 191 -16.33 -1.62 -5.02
CA ARG A 191 -16.56 -1.79 -6.46
C ARG A 191 -15.38 -2.48 -7.15
N GLU A 192 -14.17 -2.16 -6.73
CA GLU A 192 -12.94 -2.71 -7.31
C GLU A 192 -12.74 -4.18 -6.94
N MET A 193 -13.02 -4.57 -5.69
CA MET A 193 -13.02 -5.96 -5.26
C MET A 193 -13.99 -6.82 -6.08
N ARG A 194 -15.22 -6.33 -6.31
CA ARG A 194 -16.20 -7.06 -7.14
C ARG A 194 -15.65 -7.32 -8.54
N ARG A 195 -15.01 -6.34 -9.17
CA ARG A 195 -14.38 -6.51 -10.48
C ARG A 195 -13.21 -7.48 -10.46
N TRP A 196 -12.43 -7.48 -9.38
CA TRP A 196 -11.35 -8.44 -9.20
C TRP A 196 -11.91 -9.87 -9.10
N VAL A 197 -12.94 -10.09 -8.28
CA VAL A 197 -13.64 -11.38 -8.15
C VAL A 197 -14.26 -11.82 -9.49
N GLU A 198 -14.96 -10.92 -10.18
CA GLU A 198 -15.54 -11.20 -11.51
C GLU A 198 -14.48 -11.62 -12.54
N ARG A 199 -13.26 -11.07 -12.45
CA ARG A 199 -12.17 -11.35 -13.39
C ARG A 199 -11.37 -12.59 -13.03
N HIS A 200 -11.12 -12.83 -11.74
CA HIS A 200 -10.15 -13.83 -11.27
C HIS A 200 -10.77 -15.00 -10.50
N GLY A 201 -11.99 -14.84 -9.97
CA GLY A 201 -12.72 -15.90 -9.26
C GLY A 201 -12.14 -16.29 -7.89
N GLY A 202 -11.20 -15.51 -7.35
CA GLY A 202 -10.63 -15.74 -6.02
C GLY A 202 -11.47 -15.12 -4.89
N ASP A 203 -11.15 -15.50 -3.66
CA ASP A 203 -11.75 -14.89 -2.46
C ASP A 203 -11.02 -13.60 -2.08
N VAL A 204 -11.70 -12.71 -1.36
CA VAL A 204 -11.13 -11.43 -0.92
C VAL A 204 -11.42 -11.19 0.55
N LEU A 205 -10.37 -10.90 1.33
CA LEU A 205 -10.52 -10.31 2.65
C LEU A 205 -10.16 -8.82 2.61
N HIS A 206 -11.14 -7.97 2.95
CA HIS A 206 -10.96 -6.52 3.02
C HIS A 206 -10.72 -6.09 4.46
N VAL A 207 -9.49 -5.67 4.73
CA VAL A 207 -9.03 -5.20 6.02
C VAL A 207 -9.08 -3.68 6.05
N VAL A 208 -9.86 -3.14 6.98
CA VAL A 208 -10.02 -1.69 7.20
C VAL A 208 -9.75 -1.36 8.67
N PRO A 209 -9.39 -0.11 9.01
CA PRO A 209 -9.08 0.25 10.40
C PRO A 209 -10.30 0.15 11.31
N THR A 210 -10.04 -0.18 12.58
CA THR A 210 -11.04 -0.10 13.65
C THR A 210 -11.32 1.37 14.02
N ASP A 211 -12.41 1.62 14.74
CA ASP A 211 -12.77 2.98 15.16
C ASP A 211 -11.71 3.58 16.12
N GLU A 212 -11.06 2.73 16.92
CA GLU A 212 -9.92 3.11 17.77
C GLU A 212 -8.74 3.62 16.93
N MET A 213 -8.37 2.89 15.88
CA MET A 213 -7.30 3.33 14.98
C MET A 213 -7.69 4.61 14.25
N VAL A 214 -8.93 4.73 13.77
CA VAL A 214 -9.42 5.95 13.12
C VAL A 214 -9.28 7.17 14.06
N ALA A 215 -9.48 7.00 15.37
CA ALA A 215 -9.31 8.08 16.34
C ALA A 215 -7.87 8.59 16.46
N CYS A 216 -6.86 7.79 16.09
CA CYS A 216 -5.46 8.21 16.02
C CYS A 216 -5.15 9.06 14.77
N GLY A 217 -6.05 9.10 13.78
CA GLY A 217 -5.84 9.74 12.49
C GLY A 217 -5.67 11.26 12.52
N GLY A 218 -4.98 11.78 11.51
CA GLY A 218 -4.86 13.22 11.26
C GLY A 218 -6.18 13.85 10.81
N LYS A 219 -6.35 15.14 11.10
CA LYS A 219 -7.59 15.90 10.76
C LYS A 219 -7.42 16.82 9.57
N ARG A 220 -6.20 16.98 9.05
CA ARG A 220 -5.83 17.97 8.02
C ARG A 220 -5.05 17.28 6.90
N VAL A 221 -5.16 17.80 5.68
CA VAL A 221 -4.43 17.29 4.50
C VAL A 221 -2.91 17.25 4.72
N ARG A 222 -2.34 18.24 5.41
CA ARG A 222 -0.91 18.29 5.72
C ARG A 222 -0.42 17.14 6.61
N ASP A 223 -1.34 16.48 7.33
CA ASP A 223 -1.00 15.39 8.24
C ASP A 223 -0.63 14.10 7.46
N ILE A 224 -0.80 14.08 6.13
CA ILE A 224 -0.46 12.93 5.27
C ILE A 224 1.02 12.54 5.33
N VAL A 225 1.93 13.46 5.65
CA VAL A 225 3.37 13.15 5.81
C VAL A 225 3.80 12.99 7.27
N ASP A 226 2.88 13.13 8.22
CA ASP A 226 3.19 13.09 9.66
C ASP A 226 3.33 11.64 10.14
N ILE A 227 4.58 11.17 10.26
CA ILE A 227 4.89 9.80 10.67
C ILE A 227 4.42 9.47 12.09
N ARG A 228 4.19 10.47 12.95
CA ARG A 228 3.73 10.27 14.34
C ARG A 228 2.33 9.66 14.40
N ILE A 229 1.51 9.92 13.38
CA ILE A 229 0.20 9.27 13.22
C ILE A 229 0.40 7.77 12.97
N GLY A 230 1.35 7.42 12.09
CA GLY A 230 1.73 6.04 11.84
C GLY A 230 2.22 5.35 13.11
N GLN A 231 3.07 6.01 13.89
CA GLN A 231 3.60 5.48 15.16
C GLN A 231 2.50 5.21 16.19
N SER A 232 1.42 5.99 16.19
CA SER A 232 0.28 5.78 17.08
C SER A 232 -0.60 4.61 16.65
N VAL A 233 -0.76 4.39 15.34
CA VAL A 233 -1.62 3.33 14.77
C VAL A 233 -0.90 1.98 14.69
N TYR A 234 0.41 1.99 14.46
CA TYR A 234 1.22 0.79 14.24
C TYR A 234 1.00 -0.32 15.28
N PRO A 235 1.14 -0.08 16.61
CA PRO A 235 0.97 -1.16 17.59
C PRO A 235 -0.44 -1.76 17.57
N LEU A 236 -1.48 -0.93 17.40
CA LEU A 236 -2.86 -1.41 17.28
C LEU A 236 -3.04 -2.28 16.04
N ALA A 237 -2.43 -1.88 14.92
CA ALA A 237 -2.51 -2.61 13.66
C ALA A 237 -1.75 -3.95 13.71
N VAL A 238 -0.67 -4.05 14.50
CA VAL A 238 0.03 -5.32 14.77
C VAL A 238 -0.89 -6.29 15.48
N GLU A 239 -1.50 -5.89 16.59
CA GLU A 239 -2.43 -6.74 17.36
C GLU A 239 -3.64 -7.16 16.51
N TYR A 240 -4.17 -6.22 15.72
CA TYR A 240 -5.28 -6.48 14.79
C TYR A 240 -4.90 -7.48 13.70
N GLY A 241 -3.72 -7.33 13.10
CA GLY A 241 -3.19 -8.27 12.11
C GLY A 241 -2.98 -9.68 12.68
N GLU A 242 -2.44 -9.76 13.90
CA GLU A 242 -2.10 -11.02 14.58
C GLU A 242 -3.34 -11.79 15.03
N HIS A 243 -4.33 -11.11 15.60
CA HIS A 243 -5.45 -11.77 16.28
C HIS A 243 -6.75 -11.77 15.48
N VAL A 244 -7.00 -10.75 14.65
CA VAL A 244 -8.26 -10.64 13.92
C VAL A 244 -8.07 -11.04 12.47
N VAL A 245 -7.15 -10.37 11.74
CA VAL A 245 -6.96 -10.64 10.31
C VAL A 245 -6.49 -12.07 10.07
N ALA A 246 -5.52 -12.56 10.85
CA ALA A 246 -5.06 -13.94 10.73
C ALA A 246 -6.19 -14.96 10.99
N ALA A 247 -7.04 -14.72 12.00
CA ALA A 247 -8.16 -15.60 12.31
C ALA A 247 -9.20 -15.62 11.18
N GLU A 248 -9.50 -14.46 10.60
CA GLU A 248 -10.42 -14.35 9.44
C GLU A 248 -9.85 -15.04 8.20
N MET A 249 -8.56 -14.87 7.90
CA MET A 249 -7.90 -15.59 6.80
C MET A 249 -8.01 -17.11 6.97
N ARG A 250 -7.69 -17.64 8.17
CA ARG A 250 -7.81 -19.06 8.48
C ARG A 250 -9.24 -19.57 8.39
N SER A 251 -10.21 -18.77 8.83
CA SER A 251 -11.64 -19.10 8.75
C SER A 251 -12.13 -19.19 7.30
N MET A 252 -11.73 -18.23 6.46
CA MET A 252 -12.13 -18.18 5.06
C MET A 252 -11.46 -19.29 4.24
N ARG A 253 -10.16 -19.54 4.46
CA ARG A 253 -9.33 -20.43 3.65
C ARG A 253 -8.37 -21.28 4.50
N PRO A 254 -8.89 -22.23 5.27
CA PRO A 254 -8.04 -23.14 6.06
C PRO A 254 -7.15 -24.02 5.18
N ASP A 255 -7.48 -24.19 3.90
CA ASP A 255 -6.64 -24.89 2.91
C ASP A 255 -5.38 -24.09 2.52
N LEU A 256 -5.43 -22.76 2.62
CA LEU A 256 -4.31 -21.87 2.27
C LEU A 256 -3.53 -21.41 3.50
N PHE A 257 -4.20 -21.29 4.64
CA PHE A 257 -3.65 -20.76 5.88
C PHE A 257 -3.93 -21.77 7.01
N PRO A 258 -3.06 -22.78 7.20
CA PRO A 258 -3.21 -23.75 8.28
C PRO A 258 -2.93 -23.17 9.68
#